data_AF-A0A0F9BUR0-F1
#
_entry.id   AF-A0A0F9BUR0-F1
#
_cell.length_a   1.000
_cell.length_b   1.000
_cell.length_c   1.000
_cell.angle_alpha   90.00
_cell.angle_beta   90.00
_cell.angle_gamma   90.00
#
_symmetry.space_group_name_H-M   'P 1'
#
loop_
_entity.id
_entity.type
_entity.pdbx_description
1 polymer ?
#
loop_
_entity_poly.entity_id
_entity_poly.type
_entity_poly.pdbx_seq_one_letter_code
_entity_poly.pdbx_strand_id
1 'polypeptide(L)'
;METDHAREQAQAQLESITGMVEAMNADREWGGMGAHEAILEDALSVEVRSGWHAPEAPHHPPLEYCLLLCTGGPAVRIRGDLDSYGTPASVILEYQDWGTPWTVYPATGAEDAIMLVYAMQFYFGD
;
A
#
# COMPACT_ATOMS: atom_id res chain seq x y z
N MET A 1 -10.28 17.14 -22.79
CA MET A 1 -9.33 16.18 -22.21
C MET A 1 -9.97 15.72 -20.93
N GLU A 2 -10.37 14.46 -20.87
CA GLU A 2 -10.84 13.85 -19.63
C GLU A 2 -9.65 13.80 -18.68
N THR A 3 -9.77 14.44 -17.53
CA THR A 3 -8.73 14.48 -16.51
C THR A 3 -8.61 13.08 -15.92
N ASP A 4 -7.40 12.52 -15.83
CA ASP A 4 -7.16 11.19 -15.26
C ASP A 4 -7.22 11.30 -13.72
N HIS A 5 -8.42 11.49 -13.20
CA HIS A 5 -8.68 11.72 -11.77
C HIS A 5 -8.18 10.58 -10.88
N ALA A 6 -8.17 9.34 -11.38
CA ALA A 6 -7.62 8.21 -10.66
C ALA A 6 -6.10 8.26 -10.55
N ARG A 7 -5.40 8.72 -11.60
CA ARG A 7 -3.96 8.97 -11.52
C ARG A 7 -3.63 10.14 -10.58
N GLU A 8 -4.39 11.23 -10.64
CA GLU A 8 -4.24 12.37 -9.73
C GLU A 8 -4.44 11.93 -8.27
N GLN A 9 -5.42 11.07 -8.02
CA GLN A 9 -5.64 10.49 -6.71
C GLN A 9 -4.48 9.62 -6.25
N ALA A 10 -3.90 8.77 -7.11
CA ALA A 10 -2.70 8.00 -6.76
C ALA A 10 -1.52 8.90 -6.40
N GLN A 11 -1.32 10.00 -7.14
CA GLN A 11 -0.30 10.97 -6.79
C GLN A 11 -0.55 11.60 -5.41
N ALA A 12 -1.77 12.02 -5.12
CA ALA A 12 -2.12 12.61 -3.84
C ALA A 12 -1.92 11.64 -2.66
N GLN A 13 -2.24 10.35 -2.86
CA GLN A 13 -1.98 9.30 -1.86
C GLN A 13 -0.49 9.10 -1.64
N LEU A 14 0.31 9.08 -2.70
CA LEU A 14 1.77 8.96 -2.61
C LEU A 14 2.40 10.16 -1.89
N GLU A 15 1.93 11.37 -2.14
CA GLU A 15 2.37 12.58 -1.44
C GLU A 15 2.02 12.52 0.06
N SER A 16 0.82 12.04 0.41
CA SER A 16 0.40 11.83 1.80
C SER A 16 1.29 10.80 2.51
N ILE A 17 1.52 9.64 1.87
CA ILE A 17 2.41 8.59 2.38
C ILE A 17 3.82 9.12 2.62
N THR A 18 4.33 9.91 1.68
CA THR A 18 5.67 10.53 1.80
C THR A 18 5.75 11.40 3.05
N GLY A 19 4.76 12.27 3.25
CA GLY A 19 4.71 13.14 4.42
C GLY A 19 4.61 12.37 5.74
N MET A 20 3.80 11.31 5.78
CA MET A 20 3.68 10.45 6.97
C MET A 20 5.00 9.73 7.31
N VAL A 21 5.67 9.15 6.31
CA VAL A 21 6.96 8.46 6.50
C VAL A 21 8.05 9.44 6.93
N GLU A 22 8.09 10.64 6.34
CA GLU A 22 9.02 11.70 6.76
C GLU A 22 8.76 12.14 8.21
N ALA A 23 7.50 12.32 8.59
CA ALA A 23 7.12 12.67 9.96
C ALA A 23 7.51 11.56 10.95
N MET A 24 7.26 10.29 10.61
CA MET A 24 7.65 9.13 11.42
C MET A 24 9.17 9.07 11.62
N ASN A 25 9.95 9.21 10.56
CA ASN A 25 11.41 9.20 10.62
C ASN A 25 11.98 10.38 11.43
N ALA A 26 11.26 11.50 11.47
CA ALA A 26 11.63 12.67 12.25
C ALA A 26 11.07 12.67 13.69
N ASP A 27 10.36 11.61 14.09
CA ASP A 27 9.63 11.51 15.36
C ASP A 27 8.68 12.70 15.59
N ARG A 28 7.91 13.04 14.55
CA ARG A 28 6.94 14.14 14.54
C ARG A 28 5.51 13.62 14.42
N GLU A 29 4.57 14.49 14.77
CA GLU A 29 3.16 14.25 14.57
C GLU A 29 2.74 14.48 13.12
N TRP A 30 1.69 13.77 12.70
CA TRP A 30 1.00 13.96 11.42
C TRP A 30 -0.50 13.97 11.68
N GLY A 31 -1.24 14.92 11.10
CA GLY A 31 -2.70 14.97 11.25
C GLY A 31 -3.21 15.15 12.70
N GLY A 32 -2.35 15.57 13.65
CA GLY A 32 -2.70 15.71 15.06
C GLY A 32 -2.53 14.45 15.91
N MET A 33 -1.88 13.41 15.38
CA MET A 33 -1.55 12.16 16.06
C MET A 33 -0.08 11.78 15.79
N GLY A 34 0.44 10.77 16.50
CA GLY A 34 1.80 10.27 16.24
C GLY A 34 1.91 9.71 14.82
N ALA A 35 2.97 10.02 14.07
CA ALA A 35 3.03 9.64 12.65
C ALA A 35 2.97 8.12 12.41
N HIS A 36 3.50 7.30 13.32
CA HIS A 36 3.35 5.84 13.23
C HIS A 36 1.88 5.40 13.39
N GLU A 37 1.15 6.03 14.32
CA GLU A 37 -0.29 5.78 14.49
C GLU A 37 -1.07 6.23 13.25
N ALA A 38 -0.71 7.39 12.68
CA ALA A 38 -1.33 7.90 11.46
C ALA A 38 -1.18 6.91 10.29
N ILE A 39 0.01 6.32 10.12
CA ILE A 39 0.25 5.30 9.09
C ILE A 39 -0.65 4.08 9.30
N LEU A 40 -0.75 3.58 10.53
CA LEU A 40 -1.54 2.38 10.83
C LEU A 40 -3.05 2.58 10.63
N GLU A 41 -3.55 3.81 10.79
CA GLU A 41 -4.95 4.17 10.58
C GLU A 41 -5.28 4.60 9.14
N ASP A 42 -4.28 4.81 8.29
CA ASP A 42 -4.44 5.37 6.94
C ASP A 42 -5.08 4.38 5.95
N ALA A 43 -4.66 3.10 5.96
CA ALA A 43 -5.19 2.10 5.04
C ALA A 43 -6.63 1.67 5.40
N LEU A 44 -7.53 1.68 4.41
CA LEU A 44 -8.92 1.24 4.55
C LEU A 44 -9.05 -0.29 4.68
N SER A 45 -8.12 -1.05 4.10
CA SER A 45 -8.02 -2.49 4.29
C SER A 45 -6.57 -2.97 4.19
N VAL A 46 -6.26 -4.01 4.95
CA VAL A 46 -5.02 -4.78 4.88
C VAL A 46 -5.42 -6.21 4.54
N GLU A 47 -5.00 -6.67 3.37
CA GLU A 47 -5.35 -7.99 2.84
C GLU A 47 -4.09 -8.74 2.46
N VAL A 48 -4.13 -10.06 2.60
CA VAL A 48 -3.01 -10.93 2.26
C VAL A 48 -3.50 -12.12 1.44
N ARG A 49 -2.62 -12.66 0.61
CA ARG A 49 -2.91 -13.82 -0.21
C ARG A 49 -1.74 -14.80 -0.19
N SER A 50 -2.07 -16.07 0.03
CA SER A 50 -1.13 -17.18 -0.15
C SER A 50 -1.14 -17.67 -1.61
N GLY A 51 -0.06 -18.33 -2.00
CA GLY A 51 0.04 -18.98 -3.29
C GLY A 51 -0.94 -20.16 -3.46
N TRP A 52 -0.85 -20.78 -4.63
CA TRP A 52 -1.58 -22.02 -4.91
C TRP A 52 -1.15 -23.13 -3.94
N HIS A 53 -2.11 -23.75 -3.28
CA HIS A 53 -1.89 -24.87 -2.38
C HIS A 53 -2.89 -25.99 -2.65
N ALA A 54 -2.53 -27.22 -2.26
CA ALA A 54 -3.46 -28.34 -2.33
C ALA A 54 -4.53 -28.20 -1.24
N PRO A 55 -5.78 -28.69 -1.46
CA PRO A 55 -6.86 -28.55 -0.46
C PRO A 55 -6.55 -29.14 0.92
N GLU A 56 -5.75 -30.21 0.97
CA GLU A 56 -5.36 -30.92 2.19
C GLU A 56 -4.05 -30.38 2.80
N ALA A 57 -3.43 -29.38 2.16
CA ALA A 57 -2.18 -28.82 2.66
C ALA A 57 -2.45 -27.98 3.92
N PRO A 58 -1.53 -27.95 4.88
CA PRO A 58 -1.61 -27.03 6.02
C PRO A 58 -1.62 -25.58 5.54
N HIS A 59 -2.01 -24.65 6.42
CA HIS A 59 -1.98 -23.22 6.14
C HIS A 59 -0.60 -22.81 5.60
N HIS A 60 -0.62 -22.07 4.49
CA HIS A 60 0.58 -21.54 3.87
C HIS A 60 0.74 -20.06 4.23
N PRO A 61 1.98 -19.61 4.51
CA PRO A 61 2.23 -18.21 4.79
C PRO A 61 1.81 -17.36 3.58
N PRO A 62 1.38 -16.11 3.82
CA PRO A 62 1.04 -15.22 2.73
C PRO A 62 2.28 -14.87 1.91
N LEU A 63 2.10 -14.72 0.60
CA LEU A 63 3.16 -14.37 -0.35
C LEU A 63 2.97 -12.99 -0.96
N GLU A 64 1.75 -12.45 -0.89
CA GLU A 64 1.39 -11.16 -1.44
C GLU A 64 0.55 -10.39 -0.43
N TYR A 65 0.67 -9.06 -0.44
CA TYR A 65 -0.15 -8.17 0.37
C TYR A 65 -0.86 -7.10 -0.49
N CYS A 66 -1.91 -6.51 0.06
CA CYS A 66 -2.64 -5.40 -0.51
C CYS A 66 -3.08 -4.43 0.60
N LEU A 67 -2.78 -3.14 0.42
CA LEU A 67 -3.24 -2.04 1.25
C LEU A 67 -4.15 -1.15 0.40
N LEU A 68 -5.45 -1.10 0.70
CA LEU A 68 -6.38 -0.22 0.01
C LEU A 68 -6.36 1.16 0.67
N LEU A 69 -6.04 2.22 -0.09
CA LEU A 69 -5.85 3.57 0.45
C LEU A 69 -7.10 4.43 0.26
N CYS A 70 -7.77 4.29 -0.88
CA CYS A 70 -9.06 4.93 -1.12
C CYS A 70 -9.91 4.11 -2.10
N THR A 71 -11.21 4.37 -2.11
CA THR A 71 -12.17 3.68 -2.98
C THR A 71 -13.30 4.62 -3.39
N GLY A 72 -14.14 4.18 -4.33
CA GLY A 72 -15.29 4.95 -4.81
C GLY A 72 -15.06 5.79 -6.06
N GLY A 73 -14.14 5.37 -6.95
CA GLY A 73 -13.94 5.98 -8.28
C GLY A 73 -13.52 7.44 -8.18
N PRO A 74 -12.31 7.73 -7.62
CA PRO A 74 -11.10 6.91 -7.78
C PRO A 74 -10.77 5.93 -6.62
N ALA A 75 -10.15 4.80 -6.97
CA ALA A 75 -9.59 3.84 -6.02
C ALA A 75 -8.07 3.73 -6.18
N VAL A 76 -7.36 3.59 -5.06
CA VAL A 76 -5.90 3.48 -5.01
C VAL A 76 -5.51 2.40 -4.03
N ARG A 77 -4.54 1.56 -4.40
CA ARG A 77 -3.99 0.52 -3.54
C ARG A 77 -2.49 0.38 -3.72
N ILE A 78 -1.83 -0.11 -2.67
CA ILE A 78 -0.48 -0.65 -2.74
C ILE A 78 -0.58 -2.16 -2.72
N ARG A 79 0.18 -2.85 -3.58
CA ARG A 79 0.38 -4.29 -3.51
C ARG A 79 1.85 -4.66 -3.62
N GLY A 80 2.22 -5.81 -3.12
CA GLY A 80 3.59 -6.30 -3.21
C GLY A 80 3.72 -7.74 -2.75
N ASP A 81 4.92 -8.26 -2.91
CA ASP A 81 5.30 -9.60 -2.45
C ASP A 81 5.84 -9.51 -1.02
N LEU A 82 5.62 -10.57 -0.25
CA LEU A 82 6.22 -10.78 1.06
C LEU A 82 7.40 -11.75 0.93
N ASP A 83 8.45 -11.51 1.71
CA ASP A 83 9.55 -12.46 1.83
C ASP A 83 9.20 -13.63 2.76
N SER A 84 10.17 -14.53 2.98
CA SER A 84 9.99 -15.70 3.85
C SER A 84 9.78 -15.37 5.33
N TYR A 85 9.89 -14.09 5.72
CA TYR A 85 9.67 -13.60 7.07
C TYR A 85 8.38 -12.75 7.16
N GLY A 86 7.53 -12.78 6.13
CA GLY A 86 6.28 -12.00 6.11
C GLY A 86 6.52 -10.49 5.97
N THR A 87 7.71 -10.08 5.51
CA THR A 87 8.08 -8.66 5.35
C THR A 87 7.90 -8.23 3.90
N PRO A 88 7.33 -7.04 3.62
CA PRO A 88 7.26 -6.49 2.27
C PRO A 88 8.62 -6.48 1.57
N ALA A 89 8.70 -7.14 0.41
CA ALA A 89 9.90 -7.26 -0.42
C ALA A 89 9.79 -6.46 -1.73
N SER A 90 8.57 -6.19 -2.18
CA SER A 90 8.28 -5.38 -3.36
C SER A 90 7.08 -4.47 -3.09
N VAL A 91 6.91 -3.45 -3.92
CA VAL A 91 5.80 -2.51 -3.83
C VAL A 91 5.39 -2.02 -5.21
N ILE A 92 4.09 -1.89 -5.43
CA ILE A 92 3.49 -1.35 -6.64
C ILE A 92 2.28 -0.52 -6.23
N LEU A 93 2.26 0.74 -6.62
CA LEU A 93 1.09 1.59 -6.51
C LEU A 93 0.19 1.39 -7.73
N GLU A 94 -1.08 1.10 -7.49
CA GLU A 94 -2.07 0.96 -8.54
C GLU A 94 -3.26 1.88 -8.29
N TYR A 95 -3.84 2.37 -9.37
CA TYR A 95 -5.07 3.15 -9.36
C TYR A 95 -6.09 2.59 -10.33
N GLN A 96 -7.36 2.91 -10.06
CA GLN A 96 -8.49 2.48 -10.86
C GLN A 96 -9.60 3.53 -10.80
N ASP A 97 -10.27 3.73 -11.93
CA ASP A 97 -11.56 4.39 -12.00
C ASP A 97 -12.68 3.40 -12.37
N TRP A 98 -13.93 3.80 -12.21
CA TRP A 98 -15.09 2.96 -12.50
C TRP A 98 -15.05 2.39 -13.92
N GLY A 99 -15.20 1.06 -14.00
CA GLY A 99 -15.21 0.34 -15.27
C GLY A 99 -13.84 0.20 -15.95
N THR A 100 -12.76 0.70 -15.34
CA THR A 100 -11.39 0.53 -15.83
C THR A 100 -10.66 -0.60 -15.08
N PRO A 101 -9.66 -1.26 -15.68
CA PRO A 101 -8.75 -2.14 -14.92
C PRO A 101 -7.86 -1.34 -13.97
N TRP A 102 -7.33 -2.02 -12.95
CA TRP A 102 -6.21 -1.49 -12.16
C TRP A 102 -5.02 -1.21 -13.07
N THR A 103 -4.45 -0.01 -12.91
CA THR A 103 -3.33 0.49 -13.70
C THR A 103 -2.19 0.87 -12.76
N VAL A 104 -0.97 0.48 -13.13
CA VAL A 104 0.24 0.79 -12.36
C VAL A 104 0.55 2.29 -12.46
N TYR A 105 0.74 2.94 -11.31
CA TYR A 105 1.28 4.29 -11.24
C TYR A 105 2.80 4.24 -11.50
N PRO A 106 3.35 5.09 -12.39
CA PRO A 106 4.76 5.07 -12.74
C PRO A 106 5.61 5.79 -11.67
N ALA A 107 5.68 5.21 -10.46
CA ALA A 107 6.52 5.69 -9.38
C ALA A 107 8.01 5.56 -9.74
N THR A 108 8.81 6.45 -9.17
CA THR A 108 10.27 6.42 -9.19
C THR A 108 10.79 5.47 -8.12
N GLY A 109 12.02 4.98 -8.26
CA GLY A 109 12.62 4.11 -7.24
C GLY A 109 12.75 4.75 -5.84
N ALA A 110 12.76 6.07 -5.74
CA ALA A 110 12.72 6.78 -4.46
C ALA A 110 11.32 6.72 -3.82
N GLU A 111 10.29 6.90 -4.63
CA GLU A 111 8.89 6.76 -4.21
C GLU A 111 8.58 5.31 -3.82
N ASP A 112 9.07 4.33 -4.57
CA ASP A 112 8.97 2.91 -4.20
C ASP A 112 9.61 2.63 -2.84
N ALA A 113 10.80 3.17 -2.58
CA ALA A 113 11.46 2.98 -1.29
C ALA A 113 10.63 3.55 -0.12
N ILE A 114 9.99 4.71 -0.32
CA ILE A 114 9.10 5.34 0.67
C ILE A 114 7.86 4.47 0.91
N MET A 115 7.20 4.01 -0.17
CA MET A 115 6.02 3.16 -0.05
C MET A 115 6.35 1.81 0.61
N LEU A 116 7.55 1.28 0.38
CA LEU A 116 8.01 0.06 1.04
C LEU A 116 8.17 0.28 2.55
N VAL A 117 8.74 1.41 2.98
CA VAL A 117 8.83 1.78 4.40
C VAL A 117 7.44 1.92 5.02
N TYR A 118 6.51 2.57 4.32
CA TYR A 118 5.12 2.65 4.75
C TYR A 118 4.49 1.25 4.91
N ALA A 119 4.62 0.38 3.90
CA ALA A 119 4.06 -0.97 3.95
C ALA A 119 4.65 -1.83 5.06
N MET A 120 5.94 -1.65 5.39
CA MET A 120 6.62 -2.35 6.49
C MET A 120 6.04 -2.06 7.88
N GLN A 121 5.20 -1.04 8.04
CA GLN A 121 4.56 -0.75 9.32
C GLN A 121 3.38 -1.69 9.62
N PHE A 122 2.80 -2.33 8.60
CA PHE A 122 1.64 -3.19 8.75
C PHE A 122 2.03 -4.63 9.07
N TYR A 123 1.15 -5.33 9.78
CA TYR A 123 1.28 -6.76 10.06
C TYR A 123 0.52 -7.58 9.01
N PHE A 124 1.22 -8.56 8.41
CA PHE A 124 0.67 -9.39 7.33
C PHE A 124 0.42 -10.86 7.73
N GLY A 125 0.66 -11.22 8.99
CA GLY A 125 0.50 -12.61 9.47
C GLY A 125 1.79 -13.42 9.45
N ASP A 126 1.78 -14.53 10.19
CA ASP A 126 2.83 -15.57 10.26
C ASP A 126 2.48 -16.77 9.35
#